data_AF-A0A8C7BTT9-F1
#
_entry.id   AF-A0A8C7BTT9-F1
#
_cell.length_a   1.000
_cell.length_b   1.000
_cell.length_c   1.000
_cell.angle_alpha   90.00
_cell.angle_beta   90.00
_cell.angle_gamma   90.00
#
_symmetry.space_group_name_H-M   'P 1'
#
loop_
_entity.id
_entity.type
_entity.pdbx_description
1 polymer ?
#
loop_
_entity_poly.entity_id
_entity_poly.type
_entity_poly.pdbx_seq_one_letter_code
_entity_poly.pdbx_strand_id
1 'polypeptide(L)'
;MGARLGRRTRPEAGSEAGAAAGCGPAPFERRVRWLREIQSMLRERRPERARQLLRLLRQDLGLEGTLLTDILYRNVAFLNLVDPISHDLLVNLSRDLQCPKTDYELWKSSDKICRQLIYHLTPHSKRQRGSSLPRRKTQSCLKSSLQMTQLAGETVNLSGIPLTARDVQHITRYLRSQGAGLTVLDLSFTGLSDELLRLLLPSLWSLPHLTQLLLNGNRLTRATARELTEAIKDSAKFPALAWVDLGNNVDVASLPQPLLVGLRRRLSQRTSLPTIYEGLDLEPEGGVAGASSAASTWGSAATGPGSEPQACCTR
;
A
#
# COMPACT_ATOMS: atom_id res chain seq x y z
N MET A 1 76.48 6.45 -2.90
CA MET A 1 75.91 5.80 -1.69
C MET A 1 74.91 6.77 -1.08
N GLY A 2 73.61 6.57 -0.97
CA GLY A 2 72.80 5.36 -0.98
C GLY A 2 72.13 5.14 0.39
N ALA A 3 71.14 5.95 0.76
CA ALA A 3 70.23 5.70 1.90
C ALA A 3 68.88 6.41 1.62
N ARG A 4 67.90 5.74 1.00
CA ARG A 4 66.74 5.02 1.60
C ARG A 4 65.89 5.91 2.53
N LEU A 5 64.82 6.50 1.99
CA LEU A 5 63.43 5.97 1.93
C LEU A 5 62.65 6.17 3.23
N GLY A 6 61.68 7.09 3.20
CA GLY A 6 60.68 7.31 4.25
C GLY A 6 59.52 8.16 3.75
N ARG A 7 58.91 7.78 2.62
CA ARG A 7 57.70 8.42 2.07
C ARG A 7 56.53 8.09 3.00
N ARG A 8 56.09 9.04 3.83
CA ARG A 8 54.84 8.94 4.59
C ARG A 8 53.67 8.89 3.60
N THR A 9 53.16 7.69 3.37
CA THR A 9 51.89 7.45 2.69
C THR A 9 50.76 7.90 3.60
N ARG A 10 50.12 9.00 3.20
CA ARG A 10 48.80 9.41 3.68
C ARG A 10 47.82 8.31 3.25
N PRO A 11 47.01 7.70 4.15
CA PRO A 11 46.03 6.74 3.70
C PRO A 11 44.96 7.52 2.91
N GLU A 12 44.85 7.22 1.63
CA GLU A 12 43.69 7.57 0.83
C GLU A 12 42.47 6.95 1.51
N ALA A 13 41.56 7.81 1.99
CA ALA A 13 40.22 7.40 2.37
C ALA A 13 39.50 7.02 1.07
N GLY A 14 39.71 5.77 0.65
CA GLY A 14 38.94 5.12 -0.39
C GLY A 14 37.48 5.15 0.01
N SER A 15 36.72 5.95 -0.74
CA SER A 15 35.27 5.94 -0.76
C SER A 15 34.77 4.59 -1.26
N GLU A 16 34.68 3.59 -0.38
CA GLU A 16 33.85 2.39 -0.58
C GLU A 16 32.39 2.70 -0.22
N ALA A 17 31.86 3.79 -0.78
CA ALA A 17 30.43 4.07 -0.83
C ALA A 17 29.94 3.69 -2.23
N GLY A 18 29.64 2.41 -2.46
CA GLY A 18 29.09 2.02 -3.77
C GLY A 18 29.08 0.55 -4.16
N ALA A 19 29.04 -0.42 -3.24
CA ALA A 19 28.97 -1.83 -3.65
C ALA A 19 28.38 -2.79 -2.60
N ALA A 20 27.21 -2.53 -2.02
CA ALA A 20 26.55 -3.53 -1.16
C ALA A 20 25.01 -3.42 -1.03
N ALA A 21 24.34 -2.59 -1.85
CA ALA A 21 22.89 -2.46 -1.80
C ALA A 21 22.21 -3.64 -2.52
N GLY A 22 22.20 -4.84 -1.92
CA GLY A 22 21.40 -5.94 -2.50
C GLY A 22 21.63 -7.37 -2.00
N CYS A 23 22.65 -7.64 -1.17
CA CYS A 23 22.99 -9.04 -0.85
C CYS A 23 22.20 -9.65 0.33
N GLY A 24 21.44 -8.84 1.08
CA GLY A 24 20.65 -9.32 2.21
C GLY A 24 19.29 -9.92 1.81
N PRO A 25 18.69 -10.78 2.63
CA PRO A 25 17.32 -11.25 2.44
C PRO A 25 16.34 -10.07 2.33
N ALA A 26 15.23 -10.25 1.61
CA ALA A 26 14.19 -9.22 1.52
C ALA A 26 13.62 -8.92 2.93
N PRO A 27 13.06 -7.71 3.17
CA PRO A 27 12.55 -7.35 4.50
C PRO A 27 11.54 -8.37 5.04
N PHE A 28 10.61 -8.81 4.20
CA PHE A 28 9.63 -9.83 4.59
C PHE A 28 10.27 -11.18 4.94
N GLU A 29 11.31 -11.62 4.23
CA GLU A 29 12.03 -12.87 4.53
C GLU A 29 12.73 -12.80 5.90
N ARG A 30 13.30 -11.64 6.24
CA ARG A 30 13.89 -11.40 7.56
C ARG A 30 12.84 -11.46 8.67
N ARG A 31 11.70 -10.80 8.47
CA ARG A 31 10.57 -10.77 9.44
C ARG A 31 9.96 -12.15 9.66
N VAL A 32 9.77 -12.91 8.58
CA VAL A 32 9.30 -14.31 8.64
C VAL A 32 10.30 -15.19 9.39
N ARG A 33 11.61 -14.96 9.21
CA ARG A 33 12.64 -15.68 9.97
C ARG A 33 12.48 -15.44 11.48
N TRP A 34 12.33 -14.19 11.92
CA TRP A 34 12.08 -13.90 13.33
C TRP A 34 10.79 -14.55 13.85
N LEU A 35 9.70 -14.55 13.07
CA LEU A 35 8.46 -15.24 13.47
C LEU A 35 8.67 -16.75 13.66
N ARG A 36 9.42 -17.40 12.76
CA ARG A 36 9.77 -18.82 12.90
C ARG A 36 10.69 -19.08 14.09
N GLU A 37 11.63 -18.18 14.36
CA GLU A 37 12.49 -18.26 15.55
C GLU A 37 11.67 -18.08 16.83
N ILE A 38 10.74 -17.13 16.88
CA ILE A 38 9.78 -16.98 18.00
C ILE A 38 9.03 -18.30 18.22
N GLN A 39 8.49 -18.92 17.18
CA GLN A 39 7.83 -20.23 17.29
C GLN A 39 8.77 -21.33 17.83
N SER A 40 10.07 -21.31 17.48
CA SER A 40 11.06 -22.24 18.03
C SER A 40 11.30 -21.98 19.52
N MET A 41 11.51 -20.72 19.89
CA MET A 41 11.74 -20.34 21.29
C MET A 41 10.56 -20.69 22.21
N LEU A 42 9.33 -20.57 21.70
CA LEU A 42 8.13 -20.98 22.44
C LEU A 42 8.08 -22.49 22.65
N ARG A 43 8.46 -23.29 21.64
CA ARG A 43 8.58 -24.75 21.75
C ARG A 43 9.66 -25.18 22.74
N GLU A 44 10.77 -24.44 22.78
CA GLU A 44 11.88 -24.64 23.72
C GLU A 44 11.59 -24.11 25.14
N ARG A 45 10.39 -23.59 25.42
CA ARG A 45 10.01 -22.97 26.71
C ARG A 45 10.92 -21.81 27.13
N ARG A 46 11.35 -20.99 26.17
CA ARG A 46 12.21 -19.81 26.37
C ARG A 46 11.48 -18.50 26.03
N PRO A 47 10.42 -18.13 26.79
CA PRO A 47 9.56 -17.00 26.48
C PRO A 47 10.27 -15.64 26.55
N GLU A 48 11.29 -15.50 27.40
CA GLU A 48 12.13 -14.29 27.48
C GLU A 48 12.80 -13.98 26.14
N ARG A 49 13.39 -15.00 25.50
CA ARG A 49 14.05 -14.83 24.20
C ARG A 49 13.03 -14.59 23.09
N ALA A 50 11.87 -15.24 23.15
CA ALA A 50 10.76 -14.98 22.25
C ALA A 50 10.28 -13.52 22.35
N ARG A 51 10.18 -12.97 23.56
CA ARG A 51 9.85 -11.55 23.79
C ARG A 51 10.90 -10.61 23.20
N GLN A 52 12.18 -10.94 23.35
CA GLN A 52 13.26 -10.14 22.76
C GLN A 52 13.18 -10.13 21.23
N LEU A 53 12.97 -11.29 20.60
CA LEU A 53 12.78 -11.39 19.15
C LEU A 53 11.53 -10.63 18.68
N LEU A 54 10.43 -10.69 19.44
CA LEU A 54 9.22 -9.93 19.12
C LEU A 54 9.46 -8.41 19.21
N ARG A 55 10.26 -7.95 20.19
CA ARG A 55 10.65 -6.52 20.27
C ARG A 55 11.42 -6.10 19.03
N LEU A 56 12.40 -6.90 18.59
CA LEU A 56 13.17 -6.63 17.36
C LEU A 56 12.28 -6.62 16.12
N LEU A 57 11.35 -7.57 15.99
CA LEU A 57 10.38 -7.60 14.89
C LEU A 57 9.49 -6.34 14.88
N ARG A 58 8.99 -5.94 16.05
CA ARG A 58 8.18 -4.72 16.20
C ARG A 58 8.98 -3.47 15.85
N GLN A 59 10.25 -3.39 16.27
CA GLN A 59 11.15 -2.30 15.92
C GLN A 59 11.38 -2.20 14.41
N ASP A 60 11.65 -3.32 13.76
CA ASP A 60 11.90 -3.40 12.32
C ASP A 60 10.65 -3.08 11.49
N LEU A 61 9.45 -3.32 12.04
CA LEU A 61 8.17 -2.87 11.48
C LEU A 61 7.82 -1.41 11.86
N GLY A 62 8.65 -0.76 12.67
CA GLY A 62 8.48 0.61 13.15
C GLY A 62 7.30 0.80 14.12
N LEU A 63 7.01 -0.23 14.93
CA LEU A 63 5.99 -0.25 15.98
C LEU A 63 6.56 0.05 17.38
N GLU A 64 7.73 0.70 17.45
CA GLU A 64 8.35 1.11 18.72
C GLU A 64 7.69 2.38 19.28
N GLY A 65 7.48 2.39 20.60
CA GLY A 65 7.13 3.61 21.36
C GLY A 65 5.75 4.21 21.11
N THR A 66 4.90 3.55 20.33
CA THR A 66 3.59 4.07 19.97
C THR A 66 2.51 3.09 20.42
N LEU A 67 1.80 3.44 21.50
CA LEU A 67 0.46 2.89 21.67
C LEU A 67 -0.34 3.29 20.43
N LEU A 68 -1.20 2.40 19.94
CA LEU A 68 -2.14 2.72 18.86
C LEU A 68 -2.85 4.06 19.14
N THR A 69 -3.07 4.40 20.42
CA THR A 69 -3.59 5.70 20.87
C THR A 69 -2.70 6.90 20.53
N ASP A 70 -1.37 6.83 20.67
CA ASP A 70 -0.48 7.96 20.31
C ASP A 70 -0.42 8.16 18.79
N ILE A 71 -0.54 7.08 18.01
CA ILE A 71 -0.62 7.16 16.55
C ILE A 71 -1.97 7.68 16.10
N LEU A 72 -3.08 7.24 16.72
CA LEU A 72 -4.43 7.63 16.34
C LEU A 72 -4.82 9.04 16.82
N TYR A 73 -4.32 9.50 17.98
CA TYR A 73 -4.72 10.78 18.59
C TYR A 73 -3.78 11.96 18.31
N ARG A 74 -2.48 11.75 18.07
CA ARG A 74 -1.55 12.85 17.73
C ARG A 74 -1.28 13.03 16.25
N ASN A 75 -1.46 11.99 15.43
CA ASN A 75 -1.30 12.06 13.99
C ASN A 75 -2.60 11.56 13.34
N VAL A 76 -3.31 12.41 12.61
CA VAL A 76 -4.45 12.02 11.77
C VAL A 76 -3.95 11.25 10.52
N ALA A 77 -2.98 10.36 10.71
CA ALA A 77 -2.30 9.59 9.68
C ALA A 77 -2.74 8.13 9.83
N PHE A 78 -3.62 7.71 8.93
CA PHE A 78 -4.04 6.32 8.79
C PHE A 78 -2.80 5.41 8.69
N LEU A 79 -2.74 4.45 9.60
CA LEU A 79 -1.74 3.39 9.72
C LEU A 79 -1.80 2.48 8.48
N ASN A 80 -0.94 2.74 7.50
CA ASN A 80 -1.05 2.09 6.19
C ASN A 80 0.18 1.29 5.78
N LEU A 81 0.94 0.73 6.73
CA LEU A 81 2.20 0.05 6.38
C LEU A 81 2.41 -1.31 7.00
N VAL A 82 1.72 -1.58 8.08
CA VAL A 82 1.37 -2.94 8.45
C VAL A 82 -0.13 -2.97 8.30
N ASP A 83 -0.64 -3.90 7.49
CA ASP A 83 -2.08 -4.01 7.33
C ASP A 83 -2.73 -4.15 8.73
N PRO A 84 -3.94 -3.61 8.95
CA PRO A 84 -4.55 -3.58 10.28
C PRO A 84 -4.61 -4.95 10.97
N ILE A 85 -4.69 -6.04 10.18
CA ILE A 85 -4.71 -7.41 10.68
C ILE A 85 -3.36 -7.78 11.26
N SER A 86 -2.26 -7.58 10.52
CA SER A 86 -0.91 -7.80 11.02
C SER A 86 -0.58 -6.98 12.28
N HIS A 87 -1.08 -5.75 12.38
CA HIS A 87 -0.90 -4.94 13.59
C HIS A 87 -1.60 -5.57 14.80
N ASP A 88 -2.88 -5.92 14.68
CA ASP A 88 -3.65 -6.54 15.76
C ASP A 88 -3.01 -7.87 16.20
N LEU A 89 -2.57 -8.69 15.26
CA LEU A 89 -1.86 -9.93 15.54
C LEU A 89 -0.56 -9.71 16.31
N LEU A 90 0.23 -8.66 16.01
CA LEU A 90 1.45 -8.33 16.76
C LEU A 90 1.15 -7.87 18.18
N VAL A 91 0.07 -7.09 18.37
CA VAL A 91 -0.40 -6.67 19.70
C VAL A 91 -0.85 -7.87 20.51
N ASN A 92 -1.65 -8.76 19.91
CA ASN A 92 -2.14 -9.98 20.55
C ASN A 92 -0.99 -10.91 20.92
N LEU A 93 -0.01 -11.11 20.02
CA LEU A 93 1.21 -11.86 20.32
C LEU A 93 2.00 -11.23 21.46
N SER A 94 2.11 -9.90 21.48
CA SER A 94 2.83 -9.19 22.54
C SER A 94 2.17 -9.34 23.91
N ARG A 95 0.83 -9.26 23.97
CA ARG A 95 0.06 -9.53 25.18
C ARG A 95 0.27 -10.97 25.63
N ASP A 96 0.23 -11.91 24.69
CA ASP A 96 0.42 -13.33 24.96
C ASP A 96 1.78 -13.66 25.56
N LEU A 97 2.85 -13.01 25.11
CA LEU A 97 4.20 -13.28 25.61
C LEU A 97 4.52 -12.59 26.94
N GLN A 98 3.75 -11.56 27.33
CA GLN A 98 3.99 -10.78 28.56
C GLN A 98 3.45 -11.47 29.82
N CYS A 99 2.38 -12.25 29.71
CA CYS A 99 1.84 -12.95 30.86
C CYS A 99 2.76 -14.12 31.27
N PRO A 100 3.07 -14.31 32.57
CA PRO A 100 3.76 -15.51 33.05
C PRO A 100 2.84 -16.72 32.85
N LYS A 101 3.23 -17.63 31.93
CA LYS A 101 2.39 -18.78 31.53
C LYS A 101 3.09 -20.10 31.86
N THR A 102 2.41 -20.96 32.60
CA THR A 102 2.83 -22.34 32.93
C THR A 102 2.25 -23.38 31.97
N ASP A 103 1.25 -23.01 31.16
CA ASP A 103 0.40 -23.97 30.44
C ASP A 103 0.70 -24.11 28.94
N TYR A 104 0.69 -25.34 28.43
CA TYR A 104 1.06 -25.71 27.05
C TYR A 104 0.04 -25.21 26.00
N GLU A 105 -1.25 -25.20 26.34
CA GLU A 105 -2.34 -24.80 25.43
C GLU A 105 -2.28 -23.31 25.04
N LEU A 106 -1.70 -22.46 25.90
CA LEU A 106 -1.57 -21.03 25.63
C LEU A 106 -0.48 -20.71 24.60
N TRP A 107 0.56 -21.55 24.48
CA TRP A 107 1.58 -21.39 23.44
C TRP A 107 1.09 -21.80 22.06
N LYS A 108 0.07 -22.68 21.97
CA LYS A 108 -0.61 -22.99 20.70
C LYS A 108 -1.34 -21.76 20.15
N SER A 109 -1.89 -20.90 21.00
CA SER A 109 -2.48 -19.62 20.58
C SER A 109 -1.41 -18.72 19.93
N SER A 110 -0.29 -18.53 20.61
CA SER A 110 0.81 -17.72 20.09
C SER A 110 1.43 -18.32 18.81
N ASP A 111 1.47 -19.65 18.66
CA ASP A 111 1.87 -20.32 17.42
C ASP A 111 0.91 -20.02 16.26
N LYS A 112 -0.40 -20.06 16.52
CA LYS A 112 -1.42 -19.68 15.51
C LYS A 112 -1.25 -18.22 15.08
N ILE A 113 -1.04 -17.32 16.03
CA ILE A 113 -0.79 -15.90 15.72
C ILE A 113 0.47 -15.75 14.86
N CYS A 114 1.56 -16.46 15.19
CA CYS A 114 2.77 -16.44 14.36
C CYS A 114 2.50 -16.95 12.93
N ARG A 115 1.68 -17.99 12.75
CA ARG A 115 1.30 -18.48 11.41
C ARG A 115 0.49 -17.45 10.62
N GLN A 116 -0.45 -16.77 11.28
CA GLN A 116 -1.23 -15.69 10.65
C GLN A 116 -0.33 -14.52 10.27
N LEU A 117 0.60 -14.11 11.14
CA LEU A 117 1.59 -13.09 10.82
C LEU A 117 2.48 -13.47 9.64
N ILE A 118 2.95 -14.71 9.59
CA ILE A 118 3.73 -15.22 8.45
C ILE A 118 2.89 -15.14 7.18
N TYR A 119 1.61 -15.48 7.24
CA TYR A 119 0.68 -15.33 6.13
C TYR A 119 0.69 -13.87 5.66
N HIS A 120 0.18 -12.93 6.46
CA HIS A 120 0.01 -11.53 6.04
C HIS A 120 1.30 -10.81 5.61
N LEU A 121 2.46 -11.21 6.15
CA LEU A 121 3.74 -10.62 5.78
C LEU A 121 4.38 -11.26 4.53
N THR A 122 3.74 -12.21 3.85
CA THR A 122 4.29 -12.88 2.66
C THR A 122 3.41 -12.72 1.42
N PRO A 123 3.97 -12.84 0.20
CA PRO A 123 3.17 -12.76 -1.01
C PRO A 123 2.13 -13.88 -1.07
N HIS A 124 0.89 -13.50 -1.41
CA HIS A 124 -0.26 -14.41 -1.51
C HIS A 124 -0.69 -14.73 -2.92
N SER A 125 0.05 -14.25 -3.93
CA SER A 125 -0.30 -14.25 -5.35
C SER A 125 -0.55 -15.66 -5.90
N LYS A 126 -1.75 -16.20 -5.59
CA LYS A 126 -2.34 -17.48 -5.97
C LYS A 126 -1.45 -18.69 -5.70
N ARG A 127 -1.84 -19.51 -4.70
CA ARG A 127 -1.43 -20.92 -4.45
C ARG A 127 -0.23 -21.38 -5.29
N GLN A 128 0.89 -21.71 -4.63
CA GLN A 128 1.86 -22.66 -5.15
C GLN A 128 1.11 -23.76 -5.94
N ARG A 129 1.14 -23.65 -7.26
CA ARG A 129 0.52 -24.62 -8.13
C ARG A 129 1.47 -25.79 -8.12
N GLY A 130 1.20 -26.75 -7.25
CA GLY A 130 1.86 -28.04 -7.20
C GLY A 130 3.24 -28.02 -6.54
N SER A 131 3.38 -28.91 -5.56
CA SER A 131 4.57 -29.72 -5.28
C SER A 131 5.80 -29.45 -6.15
N SER A 132 6.90 -29.09 -5.49
CA SER A 132 8.27 -29.50 -5.85
C SER A 132 8.67 -29.43 -7.33
N LEU A 133 9.16 -28.29 -7.83
CA LEU A 133 10.15 -28.26 -8.93
C LEU A 133 11.02 -27.00 -8.88
N PRO A 134 12.31 -27.10 -9.25
CA PRO A 134 13.33 -26.12 -8.93
C PRO A 134 13.25 -24.93 -9.89
N ARG A 135 13.19 -23.71 -9.33
CA ARG A 135 13.82 -22.45 -9.77
C ARG A 135 14.19 -22.35 -11.27
N ARG A 136 13.26 -22.62 -12.19
CA ARG A 136 13.46 -22.45 -13.63
C ARG A 136 12.30 -21.64 -14.23
N LYS A 137 12.68 -20.48 -14.78
CA LYS A 137 11.97 -19.60 -15.72
C LYS A 137 11.10 -18.46 -15.15
N THR A 138 11.73 -17.47 -14.49
CA THR A 138 11.12 -16.15 -14.19
C THR A 138 10.70 -15.39 -15.46
N GLN A 139 11.45 -15.54 -16.56
CA GLN A 139 11.16 -14.85 -17.83
C GLN A 139 9.85 -15.32 -18.50
N SER A 140 9.48 -16.59 -18.39
CA SER A 140 8.19 -17.05 -18.93
C SER A 140 7.01 -16.51 -18.12
N CYS A 141 7.19 -16.29 -16.82
CA CYS A 141 6.14 -15.77 -15.94
C CYS A 141 5.81 -14.30 -16.24
N LEU A 142 6.81 -13.43 -16.37
CA LEU A 142 6.57 -12.00 -16.67
C LEU A 142 5.90 -11.77 -18.02
N LYS A 143 6.43 -12.42 -19.08
CA LYS A 143 5.86 -12.29 -20.42
C LYS A 143 4.43 -12.82 -20.45
N SER A 144 4.17 -13.97 -19.81
CA SER A 144 2.83 -14.54 -19.72
C SER A 144 1.89 -13.70 -18.86
N SER A 145 2.36 -13.11 -17.75
CA SER A 145 1.53 -12.21 -16.93
C SER A 145 1.16 -10.95 -17.69
N LEU A 146 2.12 -10.28 -18.33
CA LEU A 146 1.84 -9.08 -19.13
C LEU A 146 0.96 -9.41 -20.36
N GLN A 147 1.12 -10.58 -20.98
CA GLN A 147 0.28 -11.04 -22.11
C GLN A 147 -1.13 -11.46 -21.66
N MET A 148 -1.26 -12.18 -20.55
CA MET A 148 -2.58 -12.56 -20.00
C MET A 148 -3.34 -11.33 -19.51
N THR A 149 -2.65 -10.30 -19.00
CA THR A 149 -3.27 -9.03 -18.64
C THR A 149 -3.73 -8.23 -19.86
N GLN A 150 -3.16 -8.42 -21.06
CA GLN A 150 -3.70 -7.81 -22.30
C GLN A 150 -5.15 -8.24 -22.55
N LEU A 151 -5.59 -9.39 -22.04
CA LEU A 151 -6.95 -9.92 -22.21
C LEU A 151 -7.92 -9.49 -21.08
N ALA A 152 -7.41 -8.96 -19.97
CA ALA A 152 -8.18 -8.71 -18.74
C ALA A 152 -8.01 -7.27 -18.25
N GLY A 153 -8.11 -6.30 -19.17
CA GLY A 153 -7.85 -4.87 -18.97
C GLY A 153 -8.25 -4.31 -17.60
N GLU A 154 -7.49 -3.30 -17.17
CA GLU A 154 -7.56 -2.55 -15.90
C GLU A 154 -6.60 -2.99 -14.79
N THR A 155 -6.27 -4.28 -14.62
CA THR A 155 -5.38 -4.71 -13.52
C THR A 155 -4.17 -5.53 -13.97
N VAL A 156 -2.96 -5.06 -13.66
CA VAL A 156 -1.70 -5.82 -13.83
C VAL A 156 -1.22 -6.31 -12.47
N ASN A 157 -1.10 -7.64 -12.31
CA ASN A 157 -0.55 -8.24 -11.10
C ASN A 157 0.75 -8.98 -11.39
N LEU A 158 1.85 -8.49 -10.81
CA LEU A 158 3.18 -9.07 -10.86
C LEU A 158 3.70 -9.45 -9.45
N SER A 159 2.80 -9.50 -8.46
CA SER A 159 3.18 -9.77 -7.08
C SER A 159 3.94 -11.08 -6.95
N GLY A 160 4.98 -11.08 -6.12
CA GLY A 160 5.80 -12.25 -5.81
C GLY A 160 6.75 -12.70 -6.93
N ILE A 161 6.81 -11.97 -8.06
CA ILE A 161 7.79 -12.23 -9.13
C ILE A 161 9.02 -11.35 -8.90
N PRO A 162 10.20 -11.90 -8.56
CA PRO A 162 11.41 -11.10 -8.40
C PRO A 162 11.77 -10.38 -9.69
N LEU A 163 11.82 -9.04 -9.67
CA LEU A 163 12.10 -8.22 -10.84
C LEU A 163 13.60 -7.91 -10.94
N THR A 164 14.15 -8.13 -12.13
CA THR A 164 15.50 -7.64 -12.48
C THR A 164 15.44 -6.28 -13.17
N ALA A 165 16.58 -5.60 -13.31
CA ALA A 165 16.67 -4.36 -14.07
C ALA A 165 16.17 -4.49 -15.52
N ARG A 166 16.38 -5.66 -16.15
CA ARG A 166 15.85 -5.93 -17.50
C ARG A 166 14.32 -6.01 -17.47
N ASP A 167 13.76 -6.73 -16.50
CA ASP A 167 12.30 -6.87 -16.35
C ASP A 167 11.63 -5.51 -16.12
N VAL A 168 12.24 -4.66 -15.29
CA VAL A 168 11.83 -3.28 -15.10
C VAL A 168 11.77 -2.52 -16.42
N GLN A 169 12.80 -2.61 -17.27
CA GLN A 169 12.75 -1.98 -18.60
C GLN A 169 11.64 -2.54 -19.50
N HIS A 170 11.34 -3.85 -19.41
CA HIS A 170 10.23 -4.44 -20.15
C HIS A 170 8.88 -3.89 -19.66
N ILE A 171 8.69 -3.77 -18.34
CA ILE A 171 7.50 -3.16 -17.74
C ILE A 171 7.39 -1.68 -18.16
N THR A 172 8.48 -0.91 -18.07
CA THR A 172 8.52 0.49 -18.50
C THR A 172 8.04 0.66 -19.95
N ARG A 173 8.48 -0.22 -20.87
CA ARG A 173 8.04 -0.20 -22.27
C ARG A 173 6.56 -0.57 -22.40
N TYR A 174 6.10 -1.59 -21.69
CA TYR A 174 4.70 -2.01 -21.68
C TYR A 174 3.78 -0.88 -21.18
N LEU A 175 4.13 -0.22 -20.08
CA LEU A 175 3.33 0.87 -19.51
C LEU A 175 3.20 2.05 -20.49
N ARG A 176 4.24 2.35 -21.28
CA ARG A 176 4.19 3.42 -22.29
C ARG A 176 3.34 3.07 -23.50
N SER A 177 3.34 1.82 -23.94
CA SER A 177 2.64 1.42 -25.16
C SER A 177 1.21 0.94 -24.92
N GLN A 178 0.93 0.35 -23.76
CA GLN A 178 -0.31 -0.35 -23.46
C GLN A 178 -0.89 -0.01 -22.07
N GLY A 179 -0.25 0.88 -21.31
CA GLY A 179 -0.66 1.20 -19.95
C GLY A 179 -1.84 2.18 -19.83
N ALA A 180 -2.35 2.74 -20.93
CA ALA A 180 -3.37 3.78 -20.89
C ALA A 180 -4.61 3.38 -20.07
N GLY A 181 -5.09 2.13 -20.23
CA GLY A 181 -6.25 1.60 -19.50
C GLY A 181 -5.94 0.99 -18.13
N LEU A 182 -4.70 1.10 -17.62
CA LEU A 182 -4.32 0.47 -16.36
C LEU A 182 -4.85 1.26 -15.16
N THR A 183 -5.65 0.62 -14.31
CA THR A 183 -6.20 1.19 -13.07
C THR A 183 -5.46 0.69 -11.83
N VAL A 184 -5.09 -0.58 -11.80
CA VAL A 184 -4.39 -1.20 -10.66
C VAL A 184 -3.09 -1.84 -11.13
N LEU A 185 -1.99 -1.47 -10.48
CA LEU A 185 -0.69 -2.11 -10.68
C LEU A 185 -0.17 -2.68 -9.37
N ASP A 186 -0.07 -4.02 -9.32
CA ASP A 186 0.46 -4.74 -8.17
C ASP A 186 1.90 -5.22 -8.44
N LEU A 187 2.86 -4.59 -7.76
CA LEU A 187 4.29 -4.90 -7.77
C LEU A 187 4.74 -5.38 -6.37
N SER A 188 3.83 -5.92 -5.56
CA SER A 188 4.14 -6.35 -4.20
C SER A 188 5.12 -7.52 -4.19
N PHE A 189 6.05 -7.54 -3.23
CA PHE A 189 7.01 -8.64 -3.04
C PHE A 189 7.83 -8.98 -4.30
N THR A 190 8.16 -7.98 -5.10
CA THR A 190 8.95 -8.12 -6.33
C THR A 190 10.44 -7.88 -6.11
N GLY A 191 10.84 -7.48 -4.90
CA GLY A 191 12.22 -7.15 -4.56
C GLY A 191 12.70 -5.81 -5.12
N LEU A 192 11.78 -4.94 -5.56
CA LEU A 192 12.11 -3.61 -6.06
C LEU A 192 12.92 -2.81 -5.04
N SER A 193 14.06 -2.28 -5.48
CA SER A 193 14.81 -1.26 -4.74
C SER A 193 14.38 0.14 -5.16
N ASP A 194 14.80 1.15 -4.41
CA ASP A 194 14.56 2.57 -4.75
C ASP A 194 15.07 2.91 -6.16
N GLU A 195 16.23 2.38 -6.56
CA GLU A 195 16.82 2.63 -7.88
C GLU A 195 15.96 2.04 -9.00
N LEU A 196 15.50 0.80 -8.83
CA LEU A 196 14.65 0.13 -9.82
C LEU A 196 13.28 0.81 -9.93
N LEU A 197 12.69 1.22 -8.80
CA LEU A 197 11.43 1.95 -8.82
C LEU A 197 11.59 3.31 -9.50
N ARG A 198 12.70 4.03 -9.26
CA ARG A 198 12.98 5.31 -9.92
C ARG A 198 13.02 5.21 -11.44
N LEU A 199 13.46 4.06 -11.98
CA LEU A 199 13.40 3.80 -13.43
C LEU A 199 11.97 3.57 -13.96
N LEU A 200 11.06 3.08 -13.12
CA LEU A 200 9.64 2.88 -13.46
C LEU A 200 8.82 4.17 -13.34
N LEU A 201 9.15 5.01 -12.36
CA LEU A 201 8.35 6.19 -11.98
C LEU A 201 7.97 7.11 -13.16
N PRO A 202 8.86 7.46 -14.11
CA PRO A 202 8.46 8.29 -15.25
C PRO A 202 7.32 7.71 -16.09
N SER A 203 7.28 6.38 -16.25
CA SER A 203 6.17 5.72 -16.95
C SER A 203 4.92 5.59 -16.09
N LEU A 204 5.07 5.49 -14.75
CA LEU A 204 3.93 5.41 -13.83
C LEU A 204 3.23 6.76 -13.68
N TRP A 205 3.99 7.85 -13.61
CA TRP A 205 3.47 9.21 -13.48
C TRP A 205 2.56 9.61 -14.64
N SER A 206 2.85 9.11 -15.85
CA SER A 206 2.09 9.42 -17.07
C SER A 206 0.83 8.59 -17.25
N LEU A 207 0.54 7.60 -16.39
CA LEU A 207 -0.62 6.73 -16.56
C LEU A 207 -1.91 7.49 -16.21
N PRO A 208 -2.86 7.65 -17.15
CA PRO A 208 -4.02 8.52 -16.97
C PRO A 208 -5.07 7.92 -16.02
N HIS A 209 -5.13 6.60 -15.91
CA HIS A 209 -6.18 5.90 -15.18
C HIS A 209 -5.69 5.13 -13.96
N LEU A 210 -4.39 5.16 -13.64
CA LEU A 210 -3.83 4.43 -12.50
C LEU A 210 -4.39 5.00 -11.19
N THR A 211 -5.23 4.24 -10.50
CA THR A 211 -5.83 4.60 -9.22
C THR A 211 -5.14 3.92 -8.03
N GLN A 212 -4.60 2.71 -8.21
CA GLN A 212 -3.97 1.96 -7.14
C GLN A 212 -2.58 1.44 -7.54
N LEU A 213 -1.60 1.70 -6.69
CA LEU A 213 -0.23 1.22 -6.84
C LEU A 213 0.19 0.43 -5.60
N LEU A 214 0.35 -0.90 -5.74
CA LEU A 214 0.73 -1.77 -4.64
C LEU A 214 2.23 -2.07 -4.70
N LEU A 215 2.97 -1.63 -3.69
CA LEU A 215 4.43 -1.72 -3.57
C LEU A 215 4.86 -2.42 -2.26
N ASN A 216 3.93 -3.16 -1.64
CA ASN A 216 4.13 -3.82 -0.36
C ASN A 216 5.26 -4.86 -0.42
N GLY A 217 6.05 -5.01 0.64
CA GLY A 217 7.00 -6.13 0.76
C GLY A 217 8.25 -6.01 -0.12
N ASN A 218 8.61 -4.81 -0.55
CA ASN A 218 9.77 -4.53 -1.39
C ASN A 218 10.98 -4.04 -0.57
N ARG A 219 12.04 -3.60 -1.26
CA ARG A 219 13.26 -3.03 -0.65
C ARG A 219 13.23 -1.50 -0.67
N LEU A 220 12.05 -0.91 -0.58
CA LEU A 220 11.89 0.54 -0.68
C LEU A 220 12.20 1.21 0.66
N THR A 221 12.72 2.43 0.59
CA THR A 221 13.04 3.22 1.77
C THR A 221 12.17 4.47 1.89
N ARG A 222 12.36 5.24 2.97
CA ARG A 222 11.80 6.58 3.15
C ARG A 222 12.16 7.54 2.01
N ALA A 223 13.25 7.29 1.27
CA ALA A 223 13.59 8.08 0.08
C ALA A 223 12.49 7.96 -0.99
N THR A 224 12.04 6.72 -1.28
CA THR A 224 10.92 6.47 -2.19
C THR A 224 9.63 7.12 -1.68
N ALA A 225 9.34 7.02 -0.38
CA ALA A 225 8.14 7.63 0.19
C ALA A 225 8.15 9.16 0.02
N ARG A 226 9.31 9.81 0.18
CA ARG A 226 9.49 11.24 -0.08
C ARG A 226 9.34 11.57 -1.57
N GLU A 227 9.93 10.78 -2.45
CA GLU A 227 9.82 10.97 -3.91
C GLU A 227 8.36 10.89 -4.38
N LEU A 228 7.60 9.91 -3.88
CA LEU A 228 6.15 9.81 -4.13
C LEU A 228 5.38 11.00 -3.54
N THR A 229 5.77 11.47 -2.35
CA THR A 229 5.17 12.64 -1.71
C THR A 229 5.33 13.89 -2.58
N GLU A 230 6.53 14.15 -3.10
CA GLU A 230 6.77 15.27 -4.00
C GLU A 230 6.04 15.11 -5.34
N ALA A 231 5.98 13.88 -5.88
CA ALA A 231 5.24 13.62 -7.12
C ALA A 231 3.75 13.94 -6.99
N ILE A 232 3.12 13.66 -5.85
CA ILE A 232 1.70 13.97 -5.61
C ILE A 232 1.42 15.48 -5.45
N LYS A 233 2.44 16.31 -5.27
CA LYS A 233 2.27 17.78 -5.32
C LYS A 233 2.17 18.31 -6.75
N ASP A 234 2.79 17.62 -7.72
CA ASP A 234 2.81 17.97 -9.13
C ASP A 234 1.56 17.43 -9.85
N SER A 235 0.67 18.30 -10.31
CA SER A 235 -0.59 17.92 -10.96
C SER A 235 -0.40 17.15 -12.27
N ALA A 236 0.76 17.26 -12.92
CA ALA A 236 1.07 16.52 -14.14
C ALA A 236 1.42 15.04 -13.86
N LYS A 237 1.87 14.72 -12.64
CA LYS A 237 2.23 13.37 -12.23
C LYS A 237 1.05 12.71 -11.52
N PHE A 238 0.78 11.44 -11.85
CA PHE A 238 -0.26 10.64 -11.22
C PHE A 238 -1.65 11.33 -11.24
N PRO A 239 -2.23 11.57 -12.42
CA PRO A 239 -3.49 12.29 -12.54
C PRO A 239 -4.66 11.61 -11.80
N ALA A 240 -4.63 10.27 -11.69
CA ALA A 240 -5.71 9.47 -11.12
C ALA A 240 -5.38 8.74 -9.82
N LEU A 241 -4.14 8.80 -9.32
CA LEU A 241 -3.70 7.94 -8.21
C LEU A 241 -4.43 8.31 -6.92
N ALA A 242 -5.07 7.31 -6.32
CA ALA A 242 -5.85 7.44 -5.09
C ALA A 242 -5.27 6.63 -3.93
N TRP A 243 -4.54 5.54 -4.23
CA TRP A 243 -3.99 4.65 -3.22
C TRP A 243 -2.58 4.18 -3.55
N VAL A 244 -1.72 4.16 -2.52
CA VAL A 244 -0.41 3.54 -2.57
C VAL A 244 -0.21 2.69 -1.33
N ASP A 245 0.08 1.39 -1.53
CA ASP A 245 0.49 0.49 -0.44
C ASP A 245 2.02 0.39 -0.42
N LEU A 246 2.66 0.99 0.59
CA LEU A 246 4.11 0.91 0.82
C LEU A 246 4.46 -0.04 1.97
N GLY A 247 3.53 -0.88 2.41
CA GLY A 247 3.68 -1.69 3.61
C GLY A 247 4.85 -2.67 3.55
N ASN A 248 5.26 -3.19 4.70
CA ASN A 248 6.27 -4.24 4.81
C ASN A 248 7.59 -3.95 4.04
N ASN A 249 7.97 -2.68 3.87
CA ASN A 249 9.22 -2.25 3.20
C ASN A 249 10.38 -2.11 4.21
N VAL A 250 11.54 -1.58 3.79
CA VAL A 250 12.79 -1.58 4.59
C VAL A 250 12.67 -0.68 5.83
N ASP A 251 12.40 0.61 5.64
CA ASP A 251 12.32 1.59 6.72
C ASP A 251 11.07 2.50 6.58
N VAL A 252 10.07 2.03 5.85
CA VAL A 252 8.79 2.72 5.69
C VAL A 252 7.80 2.16 6.71
N ALA A 253 7.70 2.84 7.86
CA ALA A 253 6.87 2.44 9.02
C ALA A 253 5.53 3.19 9.17
N SER A 254 5.48 4.47 8.75
CA SER A 254 4.24 5.28 8.61
C SER A 254 4.16 5.92 7.21
N LEU A 255 2.99 5.90 6.54
CA LEU A 255 2.85 6.63 5.27
C LEU A 255 3.03 8.12 5.60
N PRO A 256 3.88 8.88 4.89
CA PRO A 256 4.05 10.29 5.17
C PRO A 256 2.70 11.02 5.11
N GLN A 257 2.36 11.76 6.16
CA GLN A 257 1.10 12.52 6.21
C GLN A 257 0.88 13.42 4.97
N PRO A 258 1.90 14.10 4.40
CA PRO A 258 1.70 14.89 3.19
C PRO A 258 1.30 14.04 1.97
N LEU A 259 1.78 12.79 1.87
CA LEU A 259 1.38 11.87 0.81
C LEU A 259 -0.10 11.48 0.95
N LEU A 260 -0.52 11.10 2.15
CA LEU A 260 -1.92 10.76 2.45
C LEU A 260 -2.88 11.91 2.16
N VAL A 261 -2.55 13.11 2.64
CA VAL A 261 -3.36 14.32 2.41
C VAL A 261 -3.40 14.66 0.92
N GLY A 262 -2.26 14.54 0.22
CA GLY A 262 -2.18 14.77 -1.22
C GLY A 262 -3.07 13.83 -2.03
N LEU A 263 -3.05 12.52 -1.71
CA LEU A 263 -3.91 11.52 -2.35
C LEU A 263 -5.40 11.79 -2.07
N ARG A 264 -5.76 12.07 -0.82
CA ARG A 264 -7.15 12.39 -0.43
C ARG A 264 -7.68 13.63 -1.14
N ARG A 265 -6.88 14.70 -1.21
CA ARG A 265 -7.27 15.95 -1.91
C ARG A 265 -7.60 15.69 -3.37
N ARG A 266 -6.79 14.91 -4.07
CA ARG A 266 -7.05 14.53 -5.47
C ARG A 266 -8.29 13.67 -5.62
N LEU A 267 -8.51 12.73 -4.70
CA LEU A 267 -9.73 11.92 -4.69
C LEU A 267 -10.99 12.79 -4.50
N SER A 268 -10.99 13.74 -3.57
CA SER A 268 -12.10 14.65 -3.33
C SER A 268 -12.40 15.56 -4.52
N GLN A 269 -11.37 16.03 -5.23
CA GLN A 269 -11.56 16.80 -6.48
C GLN A 269 -12.26 15.98 -7.57
N ARG A 270 -11.97 14.67 -7.65
CA ARG A 270 -12.59 13.76 -8.63
C ARG A 270 -14.00 13.29 -8.26
N THR A 271 -14.34 13.33 -6.98
CA THR A 271 -15.61 12.82 -6.44
C THR A 271 -16.54 13.93 -5.94
N SER A 272 -16.22 15.19 -6.26
CA SER A 272 -17.12 16.31 -5.99
C SER A 272 -18.45 16.05 -6.71
N LEU A 273 -19.46 15.68 -5.93
CA LEU A 273 -20.86 15.70 -6.37
C LEU A 273 -21.16 17.11 -6.85
N PRO A 274 -21.91 17.28 -7.96
CA PRO A 274 -22.30 18.60 -8.41
C PRO A 274 -22.99 19.33 -7.26
N THR A 275 -22.42 20.45 -6.84
CA THR A 275 -23.05 21.34 -5.87
C THR A 275 -24.37 21.79 -6.47
N ILE A 276 -25.49 21.29 -5.96
CA ILE A 276 -26.79 21.87 -6.26
C ILE A 276 -26.75 23.24 -5.59
N TYR A 277 -26.68 24.30 -6.39
CA TYR A 277 -26.95 25.64 -5.89
C TYR A 277 -28.44 25.65 -5.51
N GLU A 278 -28.73 25.56 -4.21
CA GLU A 278 -30.02 26.00 -3.69
C GLU A 278 -30.08 27.51 -3.97
N GLY A 279 -30.78 27.86 -5.04
CA GLY A 279 -31.14 29.24 -5.30
C GLY A 279 -31.90 29.75 -4.09
N LEU A 280 -31.41 30.84 -3.51
CA LEU A 280 -32.20 31.63 -2.58
C LEU A 280 -33.43 32.09 -3.36
N ASP A 281 -34.59 31.53 -3.05
CA ASP A 281 -35.89 32.08 -3.42
C ASP A 281 -36.00 33.45 -2.74
N LEU A 282 -35.54 34.48 -3.46
CA LEU A 282 -35.98 35.84 -3.25
C LEU A 282 -37.34 35.96 -3.92
N GLU A 283 -38.38 35.82 -3.13
CA GLU A 283 -39.75 36.18 -3.46
C GLU A 283 -39.79 37.55 -4.17
N PRO A 284 -40.36 37.65 -5.39
CA PRO A 284 -40.85 38.92 -5.90
C PRO A 284 -42.36 38.97 -5.62
N GLU A 285 -42.76 39.70 -4.58
CA GLU A 285 -44.15 40.11 -4.45
C GLU A 285 -44.54 41.05 -5.60
N GLY A 286 -45.62 40.69 -6.30
CA GLY A 286 -46.66 41.67 -6.63
C GLY A 286 -46.72 42.18 -8.08
N GLY A 287 -47.40 41.41 -8.93
CA GLY A 287 -48.51 41.88 -9.78
C GLY A 287 -48.24 42.85 -10.95
N VAL A 288 -48.67 42.48 -12.16
CA VAL A 288 -49.95 42.88 -12.77
C VAL A 288 -50.02 42.43 -14.24
N ALA A 289 -51.17 41.85 -14.57
CA ALA A 289 -51.83 41.56 -15.85
C ALA A 289 -51.22 41.99 -17.20
N GLY A 290 -51.34 41.10 -18.19
CA GLY A 290 -51.30 41.45 -19.62
C GLY A 290 -51.36 40.24 -20.56
N ALA A 291 -52.47 40.08 -21.28
CA ALA A 291 -52.84 38.99 -22.18
C ALA A 291 -51.88 38.73 -23.37
N SER A 292 -51.78 37.46 -23.86
CA SER A 292 -52.38 37.01 -25.14
C SER A 292 -51.95 35.59 -25.56
N SER A 293 -52.94 34.77 -25.94
CA SER A 293 -53.02 33.68 -26.94
C SER A 293 -51.82 32.73 -27.15
N ALA A 294 -51.95 31.41 -26.96
CA ALA A 294 -52.49 30.38 -27.89
C ALA A 294 -51.37 29.32 -28.02
N ALA A 295 -51.55 28.01 -28.14
CA ALA A 295 -52.69 27.16 -28.41
C ALA A 295 -52.43 25.77 -27.77
N SER A 296 -53.52 25.05 -27.52
CA SER A 296 -53.77 23.61 -27.73
C SER A 296 -52.55 22.70 -27.95
N THR A 297 -52.46 21.51 -27.36
CA THR A 297 -53.28 20.36 -27.78
C THR A 297 -52.98 19.15 -26.87
N TRP A 298 -54.04 18.56 -26.32
CA TRP A 298 -54.32 17.15 -25.95
C TRP A 298 -53.23 16.31 -25.26
N GLY A 299 -53.53 15.49 -24.25
CA GLY A 299 -54.83 15.02 -23.80
C GLY A 299 -54.66 14.10 -22.60
N SER A 300 -55.73 14.07 -21.81
CA SER A 300 -55.95 13.30 -20.60
C SER A 300 -55.88 11.79 -20.78
N ALA A 301 -55.47 11.11 -19.71
CA ALA A 301 -56.20 10.02 -19.06
C ALA A 301 -55.72 10.01 -17.59
N ALA A 302 -56.49 10.46 -16.58
CA ALA A 302 -57.73 9.87 -16.03
C ALA A 302 -57.51 8.37 -15.78
N THR A 303 -57.57 7.80 -14.58
CA THR A 303 -58.39 8.03 -13.38
C THR A 303 -57.81 7.15 -12.26
N GLY A 304 -57.70 7.62 -11.03
CA GLY A 304 -58.71 7.29 -10.02
C GLY A 304 -58.15 7.39 -8.59
N PRO A 305 -59.03 7.49 -7.58
CA PRO A 305 -58.81 8.37 -6.43
C PRO A 305 -58.67 7.65 -5.08
N GLY A 306 -58.22 8.39 -4.07
CA GLY A 306 -58.44 8.12 -2.65
C GLY A 306 -57.38 7.19 -2.03
N SER A 307 -56.79 7.47 -0.87
CA SER A 307 -57.32 8.20 0.27
C SER A 307 -56.15 8.65 1.16
N GLU A 308 -56.08 9.94 1.47
CA GLU A 308 -55.52 10.44 2.73
C GLU A 308 -56.49 10.12 3.89
N PRO A 309 -56.21 10.50 5.15
CA PRO A 309 -54.96 10.46 5.91
C PRO A 309 -55.21 9.83 7.29
N GLN A 310 -54.17 9.49 8.06
CA GLN A 310 -54.28 9.69 9.51
C GLN A 310 -52.93 9.87 10.19
N ALA A 311 -52.73 11.10 10.66
CA ALA A 311 -51.81 11.47 11.71
C ALA A 311 -52.08 10.64 12.98
N CYS A 312 -51.03 10.36 13.76
CA CYS A 312 -50.86 11.09 15.02
C CYS A 312 -49.53 10.74 15.69
N CYS A 313 -48.87 11.82 16.11
CA CYS A 313 -47.69 11.85 16.92
C CYS A 313 -47.86 11.17 18.30
N THR A 314 -46.70 10.72 18.81
CA THR A 314 -46.24 10.81 20.21
C THR A 314 -47.01 10.07 21.31
N ARG A 315 -46.34 9.07 21.89
CA ARG A 315 -45.66 9.25 23.18
C ARG A 315 -44.40 8.39 23.25
#